data_AF-A0A1F7WUN9-F1
#
_entry.id   AF-A0A1F7WUN9-F1
#
_cell.length_a   1.000
_cell.length_b   1.000
_cell.length_c   1.000
_cell.angle_alpha   90.00
_cell.angle_beta   90.00
_cell.angle_gamma   90.00
#
_symmetry.space_group_name_H-M   'P 1'
#
loop_
_entity.id
_entity.type
_entity.pdbx_description
1 polymer ?
#
loop_
_entity_poly.entity_id
_entity_poly.type
_entity_poly.pdbx_seq_one_letter_code
_entity_poly.pdbx_strand_id
1 'polypeptide(L)'
;MLDYIFNLIGYRPAGGFDHNQILAIVIGICLGAYILILIVNHFVHRAKVRNLEIAMARFPNYADVRYKIAEIYYNYGDFDNAAKYYKEALAIYPYNSSIRIKLAMLTLEHFKDEELAFKMFAEVRFAVDAEPRAKYIIDTYLKEKKMYEKFHAGHAGKSPQTA
;
A
#
# COMPACT_ATOMS: atom_id res chain seq x y z
N MET A 1 -35.11 -5.23 16.71
CA MET A 1 -34.51 -4.91 15.40
C MET A 1 -34.27 -6.19 14.57
N LEU A 2 -33.70 -7.25 15.16
CA LEU A 2 -33.49 -8.55 14.49
C LEU A 2 -34.80 -9.32 14.23
N ASP A 3 -35.76 -9.31 15.15
CA ASP A 3 -37.09 -9.93 14.94
C ASP A 3 -37.84 -9.35 13.73
N TYR A 4 -37.63 -8.06 13.44
CA TYR A 4 -38.20 -7.39 12.28
C TYR A 4 -37.60 -7.92 10.98
N ILE A 5 -36.28 -8.14 10.93
CA ILE A 5 -35.58 -8.69 9.77
C ILE A 5 -36.05 -10.13 9.51
N PHE A 6 -36.17 -10.95 10.56
CA PHE A 6 -36.63 -12.34 10.43
C PHE A 6 -38.10 -12.46 10.02
N ASN A 7 -38.98 -11.56 10.48
CA ASN A 7 -40.36 -11.47 10.02
C ASN A 7 -40.43 -11.01 8.54
N LEU A 8 -39.56 -10.08 8.14
CA LEU A 8 -39.49 -9.58 6.77
C LEU A 8 -39.07 -10.67 5.77
N ILE A 9 -38.19 -11.59 6.16
CA ILE A 9 -37.71 -12.71 5.33
C ILE A 9 -38.49 -14.02 5.57
N GLY A 10 -39.55 -14.01 6.38
CA GLY A 10 -40.40 -15.17 6.66
C GLY A 10 -39.68 -16.34 7.36
N TYR A 11 -38.55 -16.08 8.03
CA TYR A 11 -37.72 -17.12 8.62
C TYR A 11 -38.24 -17.49 10.02
N ARG A 12 -38.85 -18.67 10.12
CA ARG A 12 -39.15 -19.32 11.41
C ARG A 12 -38.03 -20.33 11.69
N PRO A 13 -37.35 -20.25 12.83
CA PRO A 13 -36.26 -21.18 13.14
C PRO A 13 -36.80 -22.62 13.12
N ALA A 14 -36.34 -23.42 12.17
CA ALA A 14 -36.78 -24.78 11.97
C ALA A 14 -36.08 -25.71 12.97
N GLY A 15 -36.81 -26.12 14.00
CA GLY A 15 -36.43 -27.19 14.92
C GLY A 15 -35.45 -26.77 16.01
N GLY A 16 -35.89 -26.77 17.27
CA GLY A 16 -35.09 -26.94 18.50
C GLY A 16 -33.98 -25.92 18.83
N PHE A 17 -33.48 -25.15 17.87
CA PHE A 17 -32.38 -24.22 18.07
C PHE A 17 -32.90 -22.86 18.51
N ASP A 18 -32.32 -22.35 19.61
CA ASP A 18 -32.63 -21.01 20.08
C ASP A 18 -31.94 -19.94 19.21
N HIS A 19 -32.38 -18.69 19.39
CA HIS A 19 -31.87 -17.54 18.63
C HIS A 19 -30.34 -17.36 18.77
N ASN A 20 -29.79 -17.67 19.94
CA ASN A 20 -28.37 -17.51 20.22
C ASN A 20 -27.54 -18.58 19.51
N GLN A 21 -28.07 -19.80 19.37
CA GLN A 21 -27.43 -20.88 18.64
C GLN A 21 -27.33 -20.58 17.14
N ILE A 22 -28.38 -20.02 16.53
CA ILE A 22 -28.37 -19.62 15.12
C ILE A 22 -27.34 -18.50 14.89
N LEU A 23 -27.32 -17.50 15.77
CA LEU A 23 -26.35 -16.40 15.70
C LEU A 23 -24.91 -16.90 15.82
N ALA A 24 -24.65 -17.82 16.76
CA ALA A 24 -23.33 -18.42 16.94
C ALA A 24 -22.86 -19.20 15.69
N ILE A 25 -23.76 -19.94 15.03
CA ILE A 25 -23.45 -20.66 13.79
C ILE A 25 -23.09 -19.68 12.66
N VAL A 26 -23.90 -18.62 12.47
CA VAL A 26 -23.64 -17.62 11.42
C VAL A 26 -22.31 -16.91 11.65
N ILE A 27 -22.03 -16.48 12.88
CA ILE A 27 -20.75 -15.86 13.24
C ILE A 27 -19.60 -16.85 12.99
N GLY A 28 -19.76 -18.12 13.38
CA GLY A 28 -18.76 -19.16 13.14
C GLY A 28 -18.46 -19.38 11.65
N ILE A 29 -19.48 -19.42 10.79
CA ILE A 29 -19.31 -19.53 9.33
C ILE A 29 -18.61 -18.29 8.77
N CYS A 30 -19.02 -17.09 9.20
CA CYS A 30 -18.38 -15.84 8.79
C CYS A 30 -16.90 -15.78 9.19
N LEU A 31 -16.57 -16.17 10.42
CA LEU A 31 -15.19 -16.23 10.91
C LEU A 31 -14.38 -17.29 10.15
N GLY A 32 -14.95 -18.46 9.89
CA GLY A 32 -14.31 -19.51 9.11
C GLY A 32 -14.00 -19.07 7.68
N ALA A 33 -14.97 -18.45 7.00
CA ALA A 33 -14.78 -17.89 5.67
C ALA A 33 -13.72 -16.77 5.67
N TYR A 34 -13.72 -15.90 6.68
CA TYR A 34 -12.72 -14.85 6.85
C TYR A 34 -11.30 -15.43 7.00
N ILE A 35 -11.13 -16.42 7.88
CA ILE A 35 -9.84 -17.10 8.08
C ILE A 35 -9.38 -17.80 6.79
N LEU A 36 -10.29 -18.46 6.07
CA LEU A 36 -9.97 -19.10 4.79
C LEU A 36 -9.44 -18.07 3.77
N ILE A 37 -10.09 -16.92 3.65
CA ILE A 37 -9.64 -15.83 2.78
C ILE A 37 -8.23 -15.36 3.17
N LEU A 38 -7.95 -15.21 4.47
CA LEU A 38 -6.61 -14.83 4.95
C LEU A 38 -5.55 -15.88 4.57
N ILE A 39 -5.84 -17.17 4.75
CA ILE A 39 -4.92 -18.26 4.41
C ILE A 39 -4.63 -18.28 2.90
N VAL A 40 -5.68 -18.20 2.07
CA VAL A 40 -5.53 -18.17 0.62
C VAL A 40 -4.72 -16.95 0.18
N ASN A 41 -5.02 -15.76 0.74
CA ASN A 41 -4.29 -14.54 0.44
C ASN A 41 -2.81 -14.66 0.82
N HIS A 42 -2.50 -15.22 1.98
CA HIS A 42 -1.13 -15.46 2.43
C HIS A 42 -0.39 -16.44 1.50
N PHE A 43 -1.03 -17.52 1.06
CA PHE A 43 -0.42 -18.48 0.15
C PHE A 43 -0.18 -17.88 -1.24
N VAL A 44 -1.15 -17.14 -1.77
CA VAL A 44 -1.05 -16.44 -3.06
C VAL A 44 0.04 -15.36 -3.00
N HIS A 45 0.13 -14.61 -1.91
CA HIS A 45 1.20 -13.64 -1.67
C HIS A 45 2.57 -14.29 -1.82
N ARG A 46 2.78 -15.38 -1.07
CA ARG A 46 4.04 -16.12 -1.06
C ARG A 46 4.39 -16.68 -2.44
N ALA A 47 3.41 -17.21 -3.16
CA ALA A 47 3.62 -17.74 -4.51
C ALA A 47 4.02 -16.64 -5.51
N LYS A 48 3.38 -15.47 -5.45
CA LYS A 48 3.71 -14.32 -6.31
C LYS A 48 5.13 -13.81 -6.06
N VAL A 49 5.50 -13.62 -4.79
CA VAL A 49 6.86 -13.17 -4.42
C VAL A 49 7.89 -14.19 -4.88
N ARG A 50 7.69 -15.49 -4.63
CA ARG A 50 8.60 -16.56 -5.06
C ARG A 50 8.86 -16.57 -6.56
N ASN A 51 7.84 -16.36 -7.39
CA ASN A 51 8.00 -16.30 -8.85
C ASN A 51 8.87 -15.10 -9.27
N LEU A 52 8.75 -13.97 -8.58
CA LEU A 52 9.58 -12.79 -8.84
C LEU A 52 11.00 -12.90 -8.27
N GLU A 53 11.20 -13.63 -7.18
CA GLU A 53 12.54 -13.95 -6.66
C GLU A 53 13.34 -14.76 -7.68
N ILE A 54 12.70 -15.73 -8.35
CA ILE A 54 13.32 -16.48 -9.46
C ILE A 54 13.69 -15.53 -10.61
N ALA A 55 12.81 -14.59 -10.96
CA ALA A 55 13.09 -13.58 -11.98
C ALA A 55 14.25 -12.66 -11.56
N MET A 56 14.33 -12.29 -10.28
CA MET A 56 15.39 -11.46 -9.72
C MET A 56 16.75 -12.17 -9.79
N ALA A 57 16.80 -13.49 -9.54
CA ALA A 57 18.01 -14.27 -9.71
C ALA A 57 18.49 -14.31 -11.17
N ARG A 58 17.57 -14.24 -12.13
CA ARG A 58 17.89 -14.24 -13.57
C ARG A 58 18.24 -12.85 -14.11
N PHE A 59 17.70 -11.79 -13.50
CA PHE A 59 17.88 -10.40 -13.90
C PHE A 59 18.21 -9.52 -12.68
N PRO A 60 19.40 -9.68 -12.09
CA PRO A 60 19.75 -9.03 -10.81
C PRO A 60 19.80 -7.50 -10.90
N ASN A 61 20.01 -6.93 -12.08
CA ASN A 61 20.09 -5.49 -12.33
C ASN A 61 18.77 -4.86 -12.80
N TYR A 62 17.65 -5.57 -12.72
CA TYR A 62 16.34 -5.02 -13.06
C TYR A 62 15.67 -4.39 -11.83
N ALA A 63 15.69 -3.06 -11.76
CA ALA A 63 14.97 -2.29 -10.74
C ALA A 63 13.45 -2.60 -10.77
N ASP A 64 12.89 -2.84 -11.96
CA ASP A 64 11.46 -3.12 -12.15
C ASP A 64 10.97 -4.38 -11.41
N VAL A 65 11.82 -5.41 -11.30
CA VAL A 65 11.44 -6.64 -10.59
C VAL A 65 11.32 -6.35 -9.10
N ARG A 66 12.25 -5.61 -8.52
CA ARG A 66 12.21 -5.19 -7.10
C ARG A 66 11.06 -4.24 -6.83
N TYR A 67 10.80 -3.30 -7.74
CA TYR A 67 9.62 -2.46 -7.68
C TYR A 67 8.33 -3.29 -7.65
N LYS A 68 8.19 -4.31 -8.49
CA LYS A 68 7.01 -5.20 -8.49
C LYS A 68 6.89 -6.00 -7.19
N ILE A 69 8.01 -6.46 -6.62
CA ILE A 69 8.02 -7.13 -5.32
C ILE A 69 7.54 -6.16 -4.23
N ALA A 70 8.04 -4.92 -4.23
CA ALA A 70 7.61 -3.89 -3.29
C ALA A 70 6.12 -3.58 -3.39
N GLU A 71 5.57 -3.47 -4.61
CA GLU A 71 4.14 -3.27 -4.86
C GLU A 71 3.29 -4.44 -4.33
N ILE A 72 3.80 -5.67 -4.43
CA ILE A 72 3.13 -6.84 -3.84
C ILE A 72 3.10 -6.66 -2.32
N TYR A 73 4.25 -6.47 -1.66
CA TYR A 73 4.28 -6.29 -0.21
C TYR A 73 3.39 -5.12 0.26
N TYR A 74 3.39 -4.00 -0.47
CA TYR A 74 2.53 -2.85 -0.21
C TYR A 74 1.04 -3.23 -0.23
N ASN A 75 0.60 -3.95 -1.27
CA ASN A 75 -0.79 -4.38 -1.41
C ASN A 75 -1.23 -5.39 -0.33
N TYR A 76 -0.28 -6.12 0.26
CA TYR A 76 -0.55 -7.05 1.37
C TYR A 76 -0.39 -6.40 2.75
N GLY A 77 -0.05 -5.10 2.81
CA GLY A 77 0.10 -4.34 4.05
C GLY A 77 1.42 -4.56 4.78
N ASP A 78 2.38 -5.26 4.18
CA ASP A 78 3.72 -5.44 4.71
C ASP A 78 4.60 -4.27 4.26
N PHE A 79 4.40 -3.13 4.92
CA PHE A 79 5.01 -1.85 4.56
C PHE A 79 6.53 -1.83 4.76
N ASP A 80 7.05 -2.61 5.72
CA ASP A 80 8.48 -2.75 5.98
C ASP A 80 9.20 -3.40 4.79
N ASN A 81 8.70 -4.55 4.32
CA ASN A 81 9.26 -5.19 3.14
C ASN A 81 9.03 -4.36 1.88
N ALA A 82 7.87 -3.70 1.74
CA ALA A 82 7.63 -2.78 0.62
C ALA A 82 8.70 -1.68 0.56
N ALA A 83 8.98 -1.01 1.68
CA ALA A 83 9.99 0.03 1.76
C ALA A 83 11.39 -0.51 1.46
N LYS A 84 11.74 -1.68 1.99
CA LYS A 84 13.01 -2.36 1.70
C LYS A 84 13.20 -2.54 0.20
N TYR A 85 12.24 -3.16 -0.49
CA TYR A 85 12.37 -3.46 -1.92
C TYR A 85 12.30 -2.21 -2.80
N TYR A 86 11.56 -1.16 -2.41
CA TYR A 86 11.65 0.15 -3.08
C TYR A 86 13.05 0.76 -2.95
N LYS A 87 13.66 0.71 -1.77
CA LYS A 87 15.03 1.20 -1.55
C LYS A 87 16.05 0.42 -2.38
N GLU A 88 15.93 -0.92 -2.44
CA GLU A 88 16.78 -1.74 -3.29
C GLU A 88 16.58 -1.42 -4.79
N ALA A 89 15.35 -1.16 -5.23
CA ALA A 89 15.09 -0.75 -6.60
C ALA A 89 15.72 0.62 -6.93
N LEU A 90 15.66 1.58 -6.00
CA LEU A 90 16.32 2.88 -6.14
C LEU A 90 17.85 2.78 -6.04
N ALA A 91 18.40 1.79 -5.33
CA ALA A 91 19.85 1.57 -5.34
C ALA A 91 20.36 1.16 -6.73
N ILE A 92 19.52 0.51 -7.55
CA ILE A 92 19.85 0.13 -8.93
C ILE A 92 19.56 1.27 -9.90
N TYR A 93 18.41 1.94 -9.75
CA TYR A 93 18.04 3.07 -10.59
C TYR A 93 17.62 4.29 -9.74
N PRO A 94 18.60 5.10 -9.29
CA PRO A 94 18.37 6.17 -8.31
C PRO A 94 17.42 7.27 -8.78
N TYR A 95 17.39 7.52 -10.08
CA TYR A 95 16.62 8.61 -10.68
C TYR A 95 15.17 8.21 -11.04
N ASN A 96 14.71 7.03 -10.62
CA ASN A 96 13.33 6.62 -10.88
C ASN A 96 12.32 7.41 -10.03
N SER A 97 11.78 8.49 -10.61
CA SER A 97 10.76 9.34 -10.01
C SER A 97 9.54 8.57 -9.51
N SER A 98 9.09 7.55 -10.25
CA SER A 98 7.91 6.77 -9.86
C SER A 98 8.14 5.99 -8.57
N ILE A 99 9.28 5.30 -8.47
CA ILE A 99 9.64 4.50 -7.28
C ILE A 99 9.87 5.43 -6.07
N ARG A 100 10.54 6.56 -6.27
CA ARG A 100 10.80 7.53 -5.20
C ARG A 100 9.51 8.16 -4.67
N ILE A 101 8.56 8.50 -5.56
CA ILE A 101 7.22 8.97 -5.17
C ILE A 101 6.49 7.89 -4.35
N LYS A 102 6.49 6.62 -4.81
CA LYS A 102 5.85 5.52 -4.09
C LYS A 102 6.41 5.33 -2.68
N LEU A 103 7.73 5.35 -2.54
CA LEU A 103 8.40 5.26 -1.25
C LEU A 103 8.06 6.47 -0.36
N ALA A 104 7.99 7.68 -0.92
CA ALA A 104 7.59 8.88 -0.19
C ALA A 104 6.15 8.81 0.32
N MET A 105 5.20 8.36 -0.51
CA MET A 105 3.82 8.12 -0.09
C MET A 105 3.75 7.10 1.05
N LEU A 106 4.38 5.93 0.88
CA LEU A 106 4.48 4.89 1.91
C LEU A 106 5.08 5.42 3.22
N THR A 107 6.13 6.23 3.13
CA THR A 107 6.80 6.85 4.27
C THR A 107 5.90 7.81 5.02
N LEU A 108 5.15 8.64 4.29
CA LEU A 108 4.22 9.59 4.88
C LEU A 108 3.02 8.89 5.56
N GLU A 109 2.44 7.88 4.92
CA GLU A 109 1.21 7.24 5.39
C GLU A 109 1.43 6.23 6.52
N HIS A 110 2.48 5.42 6.41
CA HIS A 110 2.67 4.27 7.29
C HIS A 110 3.77 4.50 8.32
N PHE A 111 4.91 5.05 7.89
CA PHE A 111 6.02 5.35 8.79
C PHE A 111 5.87 6.68 9.53
N LYS A 112 4.94 7.54 9.07
CA LYS A 112 4.65 8.86 9.65
C LYS A 112 5.88 9.77 9.73
N ASP A 113 6.87 9.51 8.88
CA ASP A 113 8.09 10.31 8.77
C ASP A 113 7.87 11.35 7.67
N GLU A 114 7.26 12.46 8.07
CA GLU A 114 6.91 13.54 7.16
C GLU A 114 8.14 14.21 6.56
N GLU A 115 9.19 14.41 7.37
CA GLU A 115 10.42 15.07 6.94
C GLU A 115 11.08 14.28 5.80
N LEU A 116 11.25 12.97 5.99
CA LEU A 116 11.84 12.10 4.99
C LEU A 116 10.95 12.01 3.73
N ALA A 117 9.64 11.91 3.89
CA ALA A 117 8.70 11.90 2.77
C ALA A 117 8.76 13.19 1.95
N PHE A 118 8.75 14.35 2.61
CA PHE A 118 8.82 15.66 1.95
C PHE A 118 10.16 15.85 1.25
N LYS A 119 11.26 15.42 1.85
CA LYS A 119 12.57 15.42 1.19
C LYS A 119 12.53 14.63 -0.13
N MET A 120 12.00 13.40 -0.10
CA MET A 120 11.88 12.58 -1.31
C MET A 120 10.96 13.20 -2.37
N PHE A 121 9.83 13.80 -1.96
CA PHE A 121 8.97 14.52 -2.90
C PHE A 121 9.66 15.74 -3.51
N ALA A 122 10.43 16.49 -2.72
CA ALA A 122 11.16 17.66 -3.18
C ALA A 122 12.25 17.27 -4.19
N GLU A 123 13.00 16.20 -3.93
CA GLU A 123 14.02 15.66 -4.84
C GLU A 123 13.44 15.32 -6.22
N VAL A 124 12.22 14.79 -6.28
CA VAL A 124 11.54 14.50 -7.56
C VAL A 124 10.93 15.75 -8.18
N ARG A 125 10.23 16.57 -7.39
CA ARG A 125 9.45 17.72 -7.89
C ARG A 125 10.34 18.84 -8.41
N PHE A 126 11.44 19.13 -7.72
CA PHE A 126 12.34 20.25 -8.02
C PHE A 126 13.59 19.82 -8.79
N ALA A 127 13.69 18.56 -9.24
CA ALA A 127 14.72 18.16 -10.17
C ALA A 127 14.68 19.02 -11.45
N VAL A 128 15.85 19.28 -12.02
CA VAL A 128 16.03 20.13 -13.21
C VAL A 128 15.22 19.57 -14.39
N ASP A 129 15.20 18.25 -14.51
CA ASP A 129 14.51 17.44 -15.52
C ASP A 129 13.21 16.81 -14.99
N ALA A 130 12.64 17.35 -13.91
CA ALA A 130 11.44 16.80 -13.30
C ALA A 130 10.26 16.73 -14.28
N GLU A 131 9.83 15.49 -14.55
CA GLU A 131 8.72 15.17 -15.44
C GLU A 131 7.42 15.90 -15.01
N PRO A 132 6.66 16.51 -15.94
CA PRO A 132 5.40 17.16 -15.62
C PRO A 132 4.41 16.23 -14.90
N ARG A 133 4.40 14.95 -15.28
CA ARG A 133 3.55 13.93 -14.66
C ARG A 133 3.93 13.68 -13.20
N ALA A 134 5.23 13.61 -12.89
CA ALA A 134 5.70 13.39 -11.52
C ALA A 134 5.30 14.56 -10.62
N LYS A 135 5.47 15.80 -11.09
CA LYS A 135 5.01 17.02 -10.40
C LYS A 135 3.51 16.98 -10.10
N TYR A 136 2.70 16.63 -11.10
CA TYR A 136 1.25 16.53 -10.96
C TYR A 136 0.81 15.48 -9.93
N ILE A 137 1.45 14.30 -9.94
CA ILE A 137 1.16 13.22 -8.98
C ILE A 137 1.43 13.69 -7.55
N ILE A 138 2.59 14.30 -7.31
CA ILE A 138 2.98 14.79 -5.98
C ILE A 138 2.01 15.87 -5.50
N ASP A 139 1.69 16.83 -6.36
CA ASP A 139 0.84 17.97 -5.99
C ASP A 139 -0.58 17.53 -5.66
N THR A 140 -1.15 16.66 -6.50
CA THR A 140 -2.48 16.10 -6.29
C THR A 140 -2.53 15.34 -4.97
N TYR A 141 -1.56 14.44 -4.75
CA TYR A 141 -1.47 13.66 -3.51
C TYR A 141 -1.35 14.55 -2.26
N LEU A 142 -0.46 15.54 -2.28
CA LEU A 142 -0.28 16.43 -1.12
C LEU A 142 -1.48 17.35 -0.89
N LYS A 143 -2.20 17.76 -1.95
CA LYS A 143 -3.46 18.51 -1.82
C LYS A 143 -4.55 17.66 -1.17
N GLU A 144 -4.68 16.41 -1.59
CA GLU A 144 -5.62 15.44 -0.98
C GLU A 144 -5.31 15.23 0.51
N LYS A 145 -4.03 15.14 0.88
CA LYS A 145 -3.59 15.05 2.28
C LYS A 145 -3.64 16.38 3.04
N LYS A 146 -4.03 17.50 2.41
CA LYS A 146 -4.00 18.86 2.98
C LYS A 146 -2.61 19.29 3.46
N MET A 147 -1.57 18.76 2.83
CA MET A 147 -0.16 18.97 3.17
C MET A 147 0.59 19.80 2.12
N TYR A 148 -0.08 20.18 1.02
CA TYR A 148 0.52 20.92 -0.10
C TYR A 148 1.19 22.23 0.33
N GLU A 149 0.47 23.08 1.08
CA GLU A 149 1.01 24.36 1.54
C GLU A 149 2.20 24.19 2.49
N LYS A 150 2.12 23.21 3.40
CA LYS A 150 3.20 22.89 4.35
C LYS A 150 4.47 22.43 3.62
N PHE A 151 4.31 21.51 2.66
CA PHE A 151 5.40 21.04 1.83
C PHE A 151 6.05 22.19 1.04
N HIS A 152 5.23 23.04 0.41
CA HIS A 152 5.71 24.19 -0.34
C HIS A 152 6.40 25.23 0.54
N ALA A 153 5.88 25.56 1.73
CA ALA A 153 6.55 26.49 2.64
C ALA A 153 7.97 26.02 3.04
N GLY A 154 8.18 24.72 3.20
CA GLY A 154 9.48 24.15 3.60
C GLY A 154 10.48 23.91 2.45
N HIS A 155 9.99 23.77 1.21
CA HIS A 155 10.78 23.29 0.07
C HIS A 155 10.67 24.15 -1.20
N ALA A 156 9.77 25.13 -1.26
CA ALA A 156 9.70 26.06 -2.38
C ALA A 156 11.01 26.86 -2.46
N GLY A 157 11.72 26.72 -3.58
CA GLY A 157 12.99 27.40 -3.85
C GLY A 157 14.24 26.57 -3.61
N LYS A 158 14.14 25.33 -3.09
CA LYS A 158 15.29 24.42 -2.93
C LYS A 158 15.43 23.54 -4.17
N SER A 159 16.16 24.03 -5.16
CA SER A 159 16.74 23.18 -6.21
C SER A 159 17.73 22.19 -5.54
N PRO A 160 17.76 20.90 -5.91
CA PRO A 160 18.70 19.91 -5.35
C PRO A 160 20.20 20.17 -5.59
N GLN A 161 20.61 21.35 -6.07
CA GLN A 161 22.01 21.63 -6.47
C GLN A 161 22.70 22.78 -5.71
N THR A 162 22.18 23.25 -4.57
CA THR A 162 22.89 24.26 -3.74
C THR A 162 23.45 23.71 -2.42
N ALA A 163 23.92 22.46 -2.41
CA ALA A 163 24.80 21.93 -1.37
C ALA A 163 25.88 21.03 -1.99
#